data_AF-A0A226D4S1-F1
#
_entry.id   AF-A0A226D4S1-F1
#
_cell.length_a   1.000
_cell.length_b   1.000
_cell.length_c   1.000
_cell.angle_alpha   90.00
_cell.angle_beta   90.00
_cell.angle_gamma   90.00
#
_symmetry.space_group_name_H-M   'P 1'
#
loop_
_entity.id
_entity.type
_entity.pdbx_description
1 polymer ?
#
loop_
_entity_poly.entity_id
_entity_poly.type
_entity_poly.pdbx_seq_one_letter_code
_entity_poly.pdbx_strand_id
1 'polypeptide(L)'
;MAKIISICEIVIRLAKDKYGGCGDAVDFPNKMEIAKKVIHIIDDMVSDKLVDLETTTCLEYDFDGEEVDIYTDLSNNISESSSVYENSDSDISEYEENSEQLSQQVSQEWQECVIDNVKFTYQEMVNILSFYDKAKKRKLDQTKRRYAKVLYHSTILRIREYVNKKSTVANKFKEIEDFVIHRFNSARLSMFHVSELDLIRWGITKAREVELNFKASRNWLHSFKLRNRIVARKITKYVTVREIENQSGIEVEACSL
;
A
#
# COMPACT_ATOMS: atom_id res chain seq x y z
N MET A 1 9.79 5.90 23.24
CA MET A 1 9.21 7.09 23.91
C MET A 1 8.29 7.94 23.03
N ALA A 2 8.65 8.30 21.79
CA ALA A 2 7.82 9.19 20.93
C ALA A 2 6.38 8.69 20.65
N LYS A 3 6.17 7.38 20.55
CA LYS A 3 4.83 6.79 20.31
C LYS A 3 3.91 6.86 21.51
N ILE A 4 4.44 6.77 22.73
CA ILE A 4 3.65 6.89 23.97
C ILE A 4 3.15 8.32 24.15
N ILE A 5 4.01 9.30 23.87
CA ILE A 5 3.62 10.72 23.89
C ILE A 5 2.50 10.99 22.87
N SER A 6 2.61 10.42 21.66
CA SER A 6 1.57 10.54 20.64
C SER A 6 0.22 9.93 21.06
N ILE A 7 0.22 8.79 21.75
CA ILE A 7 -1.00 8.16 22.27
C ILE A 7 -1.62 9.01 23.38
N CYS A 8 -0.80 9.51 24.32
CA CYS A 8 -1.27 10.40 25.38
C CYS A 8 -1.92 11.68 24.82
N GLU A 9 -1.35 12.28 23.76
CA GLU A 9 -1.94 13.45 23.10
C GLU A 9 -3.28 13.16 22.42
N ILE A 10 -3.46 11.97 21.85
CA ILE A 10 -4.72 11.54 21.22
C ILE A 10 -5.79 11.33 22.30
N VAL A 11 -5.45 10.67 23.41
CA VAL A 11 -6.36 10.42 24.54
C VAL A 11 -6.76 11.74 25.19
N ILE A 12 -5.84 12.69 25.36
CA ILE A 12 -6.14 14.03 25.89
C ILE A 12 -7.06 14.81 24.94
N ARG A 13 -6.86 14.70 23.62
CA ARG A 13 -7.76 15.32 22.63
C ARG A 13 -9.18 14.73 22.70
N LEU A 14 -9.30 13.41 22.75
CA LEU A 14 -10.59 12.72 22.86
C LEU A 14 -11.32 13.07 24.17
N ALA A 15 -10.58 13.20 25.28
CA ALA A 15 -11.16 13.65 26.55
C ALA A 15 -11.63 15.11 26.49
N LYS A 16 -10.85 16.00 25.86
CA LYS A 16 -11.25 17.41 25.66
C LYS A 16 -12.48 17.55 24.76
N ASP A 17 -12.59 16.76 23.70
CA ASP A 17 -13.75 16.82 22.82
C ASP A 17 -15.02 16.26 23.50
N LYS A 18 -14.84 15.25 24.37
CA LYS A 18 -15.97 14.61 25.07
C LYS A 18 -16.46 15.42 26.28
N TYR A 19 -15.59 16.20 26.93
CA TYR A 19 -15.90 16.90 28.18
C TYR A 19 -15.73 18.44 28.11
N GLY A 20 -15.24 18.99 27.00
CA GLY A 20 -14.95 20.42 26.83
C GLY A 20 -16.15 21.28 26.42
N GLY A 21 -17.34 20.71 26.32
CA GLY A 21 -18.58 21.38 25.94
C GLY A 21 -19.52 21.63 27.10
N CYS A 22 -19.08 22.26 28.19
CA CYS A 22 -20.01 22.90 29.12
C CYS A 22 -19.31 24.07 29.81
N GLY A 23 -19.68 25.28 29.41
CA GLY A 23 -19.50 26.47 30.25
C GLY A 23 -20.33 26.32 31.51
N ASP A 24 -19.82 26.96 32.56
CA ASP A 24 -20.35 27.05 33.92
C ASP A 24 -20.14 25.86 34.85
N ALA A 25 -19.48 26.20 35.97
CA ALA A 25 -19.21 25.47 37.19
C ALA A 25 -20.20 24.33 37.49
N VAL A 26 -19.85 23.12 37.03
CA VAL A 26 -20.37 21.88 37.58
C VAL A 26 -19.19 21.14 38.17
N ASP A 27 -19.32 20.84 39.46
CA ASP A 27 -18.40 20.09 40.30
C ASP A 27 -17.87 18.87 39.54
N PHE A 28 -16.60 18.95 39.11
CA PHE A 28 -15.97 17.91 38.31
C PHE A 28 -15.97 16.63 39.14
N PRO A 29 -16.50 15.49 38.63
CA PRO A 29 -16.29 14.21 39.29
C PRO A 29 -14.78 14.03 39.43
N ASN A 30 -14.38 13.86 40.69
CA ASN A 30 -13.03 13.89 41.23
C ASN A 30 -11.98 13.54 40.16
N LYS A 31 -11.02 14.42 39.86
CA LYS A 31 -9.99 14.21 38.81
C LYS A 31 -9.33 12.82 38.89
N MET A 32 -9.29 12.25 40.10
CA MET A 32 -8.88 10.88 40.40
C MET A 32 -9.72 9.79 39.73
N GLU A 33 -11.04 9.96 39.62
CA GLU A 33 -11.96 9.00 39.02
C GLU A 33 -11.84 8.99 37.48
N ILE A 34 -11.62 10.16 36.87
CA ILE A 34 -11.31 10.27 35.45
C ILE A 34 -9.95 9.61 35.16
N ALA A 35 -8.94 9.87 35.99
CA ALA A 35 -7.64 9.23 35.87
C ALA A 35 -7.74 7.70 35.99
N LYS A 36 -8.53 7.19 36.95
CA LYS A 36 -8.80 5.74 37.10
C LYS A 36 -9.48 5.15 35.86
N LYS A 37 -10.46 5.83 35.27
CA LYS A 37 -11.13 5.36 34.04
C LYS A 37 -10.20 5.37 32.84
N VAL A 38 -9.31 6.37 32.73
CA VAL A 38 -8.30 6.42 31.65
C VAL A 38 -7.27 5.30 31.81
N ILE A 39 -6.81 5.04 33.04
CA ILE A 39 -5.89 3.93 33.33
C ILE A 39 -6.56 2.59 32.99
N HIS A 40 -7.82 2.40 33.39
CA HIS A 40 -8.53 1.16 33.08
C HIS A 40 -8.74 0.94 31.57
N ILE A 41 -8.98 2.01 30.79
CA ILE A 41 -9.05 1.93 29.32
C ILE A 41 -7.67 1.57 28.73
N ILE A 42 -6.60 2.10 29.29
CA ILE A 42 -5.24 1.75 28.87
C ILE A 42 -4.94 0.28 29.20
N ASP A 43 -5.28 -0.18 30.39
CA ASP A 43 -5.11 -1.58 30.80
C ASP A 43 -5.96 -2.54 29.96
N ASP A 44 -7.21 -2.17 29.63
CA ASP A 44 -8.04 -2.95 28.71
C ASP A 44 -7.45 -2.95 27.29
N MET A 45 -6.93 -1.82 26.80
CA MET A 45 -6.29 -1.75 25.48
C MET A 45 -4.95 -2.49 25.40
N VAL A 46 -4.27 -2.64 26.53
CA VAL A 46 -3.03 -3.41 26.69
C VAL A 46 -3.33 -4.89 26.95
N SER A 47 -4.49 -5.23 27.52
CA SER A 47 -4.90 -6.62 27.77
C SER A 47 -5.59 -7.25 26.55
N ASP A 48 -6.44 -6.50 25.83
CA ASP A 48 -7.09 -6.95 24.58
C ASP A 48 -6.10 -7.02 23.41
N LYS A 49 -4.94 -6.37 23.54
CA LYS A 49 -3.82 -6.55 22.64
C LYS A 49 -2.66 -7.13 23.42
N LEU A 50 -2.56 -8.47 23.43
CA LEU A 50 -1.30 -9.20 23.61
C LEU A 50 -0.23 -8.62 22.66
N VAL A 51 0.36 -7.49 23.06
CA VAL A 51 1.56 -6.92 22.47
C VAL A 51 2.66 -7.30 23.43
N ASP A 52 3.35 -8.39 23.10
CA ASP A 52 4.69 -8.65 23.61
C ASP A 52 5.55 -7.41 23.36
N LEU A 53 5.65 -6.56 24.39
CA LEU A 53 6.54 -5.41 24.40
C LEU A 53 8.02 -5.85 24.36
N GLU A 54 8.27 -7.14 24.61
CA GLU A 54 9.60 -7.79 24.59
C GLU A 54 10.22 -7.94 23.19
N THR A 55 9.46 -7.87 22.09
CA THR A 55 10.05 -7.98 20.74
C THR A 55 10.68 -6.69 20.22
N THR A 56 10.62 -5.60 20.99
CA THR A 56 11.18 -4.30 20.54
C THR A 56 12.67 -4.13 20.81
N THR A 57 13.32 -5.10 21.48
CA THR A 57 14.71 -4.99 21.95
C THR A 57 15.72 -5.81 21.13
N CYS A 58 15.33 -6.42 20.00
CA CYS A 58 16.25 -7.22 19.16
C CYS A 58 16.63 -6.56 17.82
N LEU A 59 16.57 -5.23 17.70
CA LEU A 59 17.08 -4.50 16.54
C LEU A 59 18.20 -3.51 16.92
N GLU A 60 19.09 -3.96 17.79
CA GLU A 60 20.47 -3.48 17.79
C GLU A 60 21.29 -4.63 17.18
N TYR A 61 21.52 -4.57 15.88
CA TYR A 61 22.51 -5.41 15.21
C TYR A 61 23.48 -4.48 14.51
N ASP A 62 24.74 -4.68 14.85
CA ASP A 62 25.89 -3.86 14.55
C ASP A 62 26.02 -3.60 13.05
N PHE A 63 26.23 -2.32 12.73
CA PHE A 63 26.61 -1.85 11.41
C PHE A 63 28.12 -1.60 11.44
N ASP A 64 28.89 -2.67 11.57
CA ASP A 64 30.30 -2.73 11.24
C ASP A 64 30.42 -2.75 9.72
N GLY A 65 30.68 -1.56 9.17
CA GLY A 65 30.82 -1.35 7.75
C GLY A 65 32.04 -2.06 7.20
N GLU A 66 31.81 -3.05 6.33
CA GLU A 66 32.68 -3.32 5.19
C GLU A 66 31.82 -3.57 3.94
N GLU A 67 32.10 -2.71 2.95
CA GLU A 67 31.92 -2.84 1.50
C GLU A 67 30.58 -3.29 0.90
N VAL A 68 29.86 -2.25 0.46
CA VAL A 68 29.03 -2.25 -0.74
C VAL A 68 29.85 -2.79 -1.92
N ASP A 69 29.51 -3.98 -2.43
CA ASP A 69 29.95 -4.40 -3.76
C ASP A 69 28.77 -4.42 -4.75
N ILE A 70 28.78 -3.36 -5.54
CA ILE A 70 27.90 -3.07 -6.67
C ILE A 70 28.29 -4.03 -7.78
N TYR A 71 27.49 -5.05 -8.05
CA TYR A 71 27.65 -5.88 -9.24
C TYR A 71 27.52 -5.02 -10.49
N THR A 72 28.68 -4.58 -10.99
CA THR A 72 28.88 -4.06 -12.34
C THR A 72 29.88 -4.99 -13.01
N ASP A 73 29.49 -5.48 -14.18
CA ASP A 73 30.30 -6.09 -15.23
C ASP A 73 31.01 -7.43 -14.95
N LEU A 74 30.45 -8.49 -15.54
CA LEU A 74 31.25 -9.40 -16.37
C LEU A 74 30.35 -10.13 -17.40
N SER A 75 30.00 -9.44 -18.48
CA SER A 75 29.77 -10.10 -19.76
C SER A 75 31.11 -10.24 -20.47
N ASN A 76 31.40 -11.46 -20.93
CA ASN A 76 32.53 -11.90 -21.76
C ASN A 76 33.79 -12.38 -21.03
N ASN A 77 33.76 -13.64 -20.60
CA ASN A 77 34.76 -14.61 -21.06
C ASN A 77 34.25 -16.04 -20.88
N ILE A 78 34.00 -16.69 -22.01
CA ILE A 78 33.75 -18.13 -22.13
C ILE A 78 35.09 -18.84 -22.00
N SER A 79 35.23 -19.75 -21.03
CA SER A 79 35.73 -21.13 -21.25
C SER A 79 35.72 -21.94 -19.94
N GLU A 80 35.02 -23.07 -20.02
CA GLU A 80 35.20 -24.33 -19.25
C GLU A 80 35.29 -24.28 -17.72
N SER A 81 34.21 -24.72 -17.04
CA SER A 81 34.23 -26.02 -16.33
C SER A 81 32.87 -26.37 -15.71
N SER A 82 32.28 -27.45 -16.23
CA SER A 82 31.50 -28.49 -15.55
C SER A 82 30.58 -28.13 -14.36
N SER A 83 29.26 -28.25 -14.58
CA SER A 83 28.44 -29.13 -13.73
C SER A 83 27.12 -29.50 -14.41
N VAL A 84 26.81 -30.79 -14.30
CA VAL A 84 25.75 -31.55 -14.96
C VAL A 84 24.42 -31.35 -14.23
N TYR A 85 23.38 -30.93 -14.95
CA TYR A 85 22.00 -31.35 -14.67
C TYR A 85 21.25 -31.51 -15.99
N GLU A 86 21.12 -32.77 -16.41
CA GLU A 86 20.19 -33.21 -17.44
C GLU A 86 18.76 -33.26 -16.87
N ASN A 87 17.82 -32.60 -17.54
CA ASN A 87 16.61 -33.28 -18.04
C ASN A 87 15.82 -32.42 -19.04
N SER A 88 15.94 -32.86 -20.31
CA SER A 88 14.92 -33.07 -21.35
C SER A 88 13.86 -32.01 -21.68
N ASP A 89 14.03 -31.46 -22.89
CA ASP A 89 13.06 -31.34 -24.00
C ASP A 89 11.69 -30.71 -23.76
N SER A 90 11.61 -29.44 -24.13
CA SER A 90 10.61 -29.02 -25.12
C SER A 90 11.24 -27.96 -26.04
N ASP A 91 11.58 -28.40 -27.25
CA ASP A 91 11.80 -27.57 -28.42
C ASP A 91 10.72 -26.51 -28.55
N ILE A 92 11.08 -25.23 -28.43
CA ILE A 92 10.43 -24.14 -29.17
C ILE A 92 11.52 -23.11 -29.50
N SER A 93 11.82 -23.09 -30.78
CA SER A 93 12.68 -22.21 -31.56
C SER A 93 12.91 -20.81 -30.99
N GLU A 94 14.19 -20.43 -30.98
CA GLU A 94 14.65 -19.05 -31.12
C GLU A 94 13.89 -18.35 -32.26
N TYR A 95 13.08 -17.38 -31.90
CA TYR A 95 12.85 -16.20 -32.72
C TYR A 95 13.33 -15.01 -31.91
N GLU A 96 14.48 -14.46 -32.32
CA GLU A 96 14.81 -13.07 -32.10
C GLU A 96 13.69 -12.21 -32.70
N GLU A 97 12.76 -11.76 -31.87
CA GLU A 97 11.99 -10.55 -32.14
C GLU A 97 12.34 -9.50 -31.10
N ASN A 98 13.39 -8.76 -31.46
CA ASN A 98 13.51 -7.34 -31.19
C ASN A 98 12.25 -6.62 -31.71
N SER A 99 11.17 -6.66 -30.93
CA SER A 99 9.98 -5.87 -31.17
C SER A 99 9.26 -5.65 -29.86
N GLU A 100 8.84 -4.42 -29.62
CA GLU A 100 7.89 -4.07 -28.58
C GLU A 100 8.45 -3.82 -27.15
N GLN A 101 9.55 -3.07 -27.09
CA GLN A 101 9.61 -1.89 -26.21
C GLN A 101 8.57 -0.80 -26.60
N LEU A 102 7.39 -1.23 -27.08
CA LEU A 102 6.29 -0.38 -27.48
C LEU A 102 5.57 0.09 -26.21
N SER A 103 5.91 1.31 -25.81
CA SER A 103 4.89 2.35 -25.70
C SER A 103 3.58 1.93 -25.00
N GLN A 104 3.64 1.42 -23.77
CA GLN A 104 2.45 1.38 -22.90
C GLN A 104 2.11 2.75 -22.30
N GLN A 105 2.76 3.81 -22.77
CA GLN A 105 2.10 5.11 -22.93
C GLN A 105 1.31 5.08 -24.23
N VAL A 106 0.22 4.29 -24.29
CA VAL A 106 -0.83 4.56 -25.27
C VAL A 106 -1.30 5.96 -24.95
N SER A 107 -0.85 6.91 -25.77
CA SER A 107 -1.22 8.31 -25.74
C SER A 107 -2.75 8.38 -25.83
N GLN A 108 -3.40 8.51 -24.67
CA GLN A 108 -4.85 8.66 -24.55
C GLN A 108 -5.34 10.02 -25.09
N GLU A 109 -4.46 10.75 -25.77
CA GLU A 109 -4.59 12.14 -26.20
C GLU A 109 -5.57 12.30 -27.38
N TRP A 110 -6.01 11.21 -28.03
CA TRP A 110 -6.87 11.26 -29.22
C TRP A 110 -8.30 10.75 -29.05
N GLN A 111 -8.71 10.32 -27.85
CA GLN A 111 -10.09 9.87 -27.63
C GLN A 111 -11.00 11.08 -27.32
N GLU A 112 -11.76 11.49 -28.34
CA GLU A 112 -12.83 12.48 -28.21
C GLU A 112 -14.07 11.85 -27.56
N CYS A 113 -14.64 12.53 -26.56
CA CYS A 113 -15.95 12.19 -26.03
C CYS A 113 -16.93 13.35 -26.19
N VAL A 114 -18.17 13.00 -26.53
CA VAL A 114 -19.26 13.96 -26.70
C VAL A 114 -20.01 14.06 -25.38
N ILE A 115 -19.96 15.22 -24.74
CA ILE A 115 -20.75 15.56 -23.55
C ILE A 115 -21.55 16.81 -23.90
N ASP A 116 -22.87 16.76 -23.74
CA ASP A 116 -23.79 17.87 -24.04
C ASP A 116 -23.67 18.38 -25.50
N ASN A 117 -23.51 17.45 -26.46
CA ASN A 117 -23.26 17.72 -27.88
C ASN A 117 -21.95 18.48 -28.18
N VAL A 118 -21.06 18.61 -27.20
CA VAL A 118 -19.74 19.22 -27.35
C VAL A 118 -18.67 18.14 -27.24
N LYS A 119 -17.71 18.17 -28.18
CA LYS A 119 -16.56 17.26 -28.20
C LYS A 119 -15.47 17.77 -27.27
N PHE A 120 -14.98 16.88 -26.41
CA PHE A 120 -13.88 17.13 -25.49
C PHE A 120 -12.84 16.03 -25.62
N THR A 121 -11.57 16.44 -25.63
CA THR A 121 -10.45 15.51 -25.49
C THR A 121 -10.23 15.18 -24.02
N TYR A 122 -9.73 13.98 -23.71
CA TYR A 122 -9.46 13.58 -22.32
C TYR A 122 -8.51 14.56 -21.59
N GLN A 123 -7.46 15.05 -22.26
CA GLN A 123 -6.54 16.02 -21.68
C GLN A 123 -7.23 17.37 -21.40
N GLU A 124 -8.11 17.83 -22.29
CA GLU A 124 -8.94 19.03 -22.04
C GLU A 124 -9.81 18.84 -20.79
N MET A 125 -10.44 17.68 -20.64
CA MET A 125 -11.27 17.34 -19.48
C MET A 125 -10.48 17.40 -18.16
N VAL A 126 -9.28 16.81 -18.12
CA VAL A 126 -8.39 16.85 -16.94
C VAL A 126 -7.94 18.28 -16.63
N ASN A 127 -7.60 19.07 -17.66
CA ASN A 127 -7.22 20.47 -17.50
C ASN A 127 -8.37 21.34 -16.97
N ILE A 128 -9.60 21.10 -17.45
CA ILE A 128 -10.81 21.75 -16.96
C ILE A 128 -11.02 21.45 -15.47
N LEU A 129 -10.95 20.17 -15.06
CA LEU A 129 -11.14 19.77 -13.67
C LEU A 129 -10.05 20.33 -12.75
N SER A 130 -8.78 20.26 -13.15
CA SER A 130 -7.68 20.78 -12.35
C SER A 130 -7.77 22.30 -12.14
N PHE A 131 -8.28 23.04 -13.14
CA PHE A 131 -8.55 24.47 -13.02
C PHE A 131 -9.76 24.73 -12.12
N TYR A 132 -10.83 23.97 -12.29
CA TYR A 132 -12.05 24.08 -11.48
C TYR A 132 -11.78 23.85 -9.99
N ASP A 133 -10.99 22.85 -9.66
CA ASP A 133 -10.67 22.50 -8.27
C ASP A 133 -9.78 23.56 -7.60
N LYS A 134 -8.84 24.16 -8.35
CA LYS A 134 -7.97 25.26 -7.86
C LYS A 134 -8.73 26.57 -7.60
N ALA A 135 -9.83 26.82 -8.27
CA ALA A 135 -10.61 28.05 -8.09
C ALA A 135 -11.30 28.09 -6.72
N LYS A 136 -11.15 29.21 -5.98
CA LYS A 136 -11.74 29.37 -4.63
C LYS A 136 -13.18 29.91 -4.65
N LYS A 137 -13.47 30.94 -5.47
CA LYS A 137 -14.79 31.60 -5.57
C LYS A 137 -15.27 31.67 -7.01
N ARG A 138 -16.59 31.65 -7.25
CA ARG A 138 -17.20 31.71 -8.61
C ARG A 138 -16.54 30.75 -9.61
N LYS A 139 -16.36 29.49 -9.20
CA LYS A 139 -15.58 28.48 -9.93
C LYS A 139 -16.07 28.31 -11.37
N LEU A 140 -17.39 28.25 -11.53
CA LEU A 140 -18.04 28.05 -12.82
C LEU A 140 -17.84 29.24 -13.76
N ASP A 141 -18.02 30.47 -13.29
CA ASP A 141 -17.82 31.68 -14.10
C ASP A 141 -16.36 31.83 -14.55
N GLN A 142 -15.41 31.52 -13.67
CA GLN A 142 -13.98 31.52 -14.02
C GLN A 142 -13.67 30.45 -15.07
N THR A 143 -14.25 29.25 -14.91
CA THR A 143 -14.05 28.13 -15.83
C THR A 143 -14.64 28.45 -17.20
N LYS A 144 -15.83 29.06 -17.26
CA LYS A 144 -16.47 29.53 -18.50
C LYS A 144 -15.62 30.50 -19.31
N ARG A 145 -14.98 31.47 -18.63
CA ARG A 145 -14.14 32.47 -19.30
C ARG A 145 -12.95 31.85 -20.03
N ARG A 146 -12.40 30.77 -19.47
CA ARG A 146 -11.24 30.07 -20.06
C ARG A 146 -11.66 28.95 -21.02
N TYR A 147 -12.76 28.27 -20.72
CA TYR A 147 -13.25 27.12 -21.47
C TYR A 147 -14.71 27.38 -21.89
N ALA A 148 -14.87 28.06 -23.03
CA ALA A 148 -16.18 28.44 -23.56
C ALA A 148 -17.11 27.24 -23.83
N LYS A 149 -16.52 26.05 -24.06
CA LYS A 149 -17.23 24.77 -24.22
C LYS A 149 -18.01 24.34 -22.97
N VAL A 150 -17.63 24.80 -21.77
CA VAL A 150 -18.23 24.37 -20.50
C VAL A 150 -19.30 25.37 -20.06
N LEU A 151 -20.55 25.16 -20.50
CA LEU A 151 -21.64 26.10 -20.26
C LEU A 151 -22.38 25.87 -18.94
N TYR A 152 -22.40 24.64 -18.43
CA TYR A 152 -23.22 24.29 -17.26
C TYR A 152 -22.40 23.57 -16.18
N HIS A 153 -22.88 23.67 -14.94
CA HIS A 153 -22.29 22.93 -13.82
C HIS A 153 -22.41 21.42 -14.03
N SER A 154 -23.53 20.98 -14.63
CA SER A 154 -23.77 19.58 -14.99
C SER A 154 -22.69 19.03 -15.92
N THR A 155 -22.22 19.81 -16.89
CA THR A 155 -21.13 19.43 -17.79
C THR A 155 -19.85 19.12 -17.01
N ILE A 156 -19.52 19.92 -15.98
CA ILE A 156 -18.35 19.69 -15.12
C ILE A 156 -18.48 18.41 -14.31
N LEU A 157 -19.67 18.14 -13.77
CA LEU A 157 -19.96 16.89 -13.06
C LEU A 157 -19.83 15.67 -13.99
N ARG A 158 -20.38 15.74 -15.20
CA ARG A 158 -20.27 14.69 -16.23
C ARG A 158 -18.81 14.47 -16.65
N ILE A 159 -18.05 15.55 -16.84
CA ILE A 159 -16.61 15.48 -17.12
C ILE A 159 -15.88 14.80 -15.95
N ARG A 160 -16.21 15.15 -14.70
CA ARG A 160 -15.63 14.50 -13.50
C ARG A 160 -15.95 13.02 -13.45
N GLU A 161 -17.21 12.65 -13.67
CA GLU A 161 -17.63 11.25 -13.74
C GLU A 161 -16.91 10.51 -14.86
N TYR A 162 -16.77 11.12 -16.05
CA TYR A 162 -16.06 10.51 -17.16
C TYR A 162 -14.57 10.29 -16.85
N VAL A 163 -13.89 11.31 -16.29
CA VAL A 163 -12.48 11.20 -15.90
C VAL A 163 -12.28 10.19 -14.78
N ASN A 164 -13.19 10.14 -13.80
CA ASN A 164 -13.15 9.17 -12.72
C ASN A 164 -13.42 7.74 -13.22
N LYS A 165 -14.42 7.58 -14.11
CA LYS A 165 -14.79 6.29 -14.70
C LYS A 165 -13.70 5.78 -15.63
N LYS A 166 -13.08 6.67 -16.40
CA LYS A 166 -11.92 6.40 -17.24
C LYS A 166 -10.65 6.50 -16.38
N SER A 167 -10.59 5.64 -15.36
CA SER A 167 -9.39 5.42 -14.56
C SER A 167 -8.19 5.30 -15.51
N THR A 168 -7.19 6.17 -15.34
CA THR A 168 -5.98 6.11 -16.14
C THR A 168 -5.33 4.74 -15.94
N VAL A 169 -4.60 4.26 -16.94
CA VAL A 169 -3.82 3.01 -16.81
C VAL A 169 -2.96 3.04 -15.54
N ALA A 170 -2.38 4.20 -15.22
CA ALA A 170 -1.64 4.43 -13.99
C ALA A 170 -2.48 4.26 -12.71
N ASN A 171 -3.72 4.78 -12.68
CA ASN A 171 -4.60 4.62 -11.52
C ASN A 171 -5.02 3.15 -11.34
N LYS A 172 -5.36 2.45 -12.44
CA LYS A 172 -5.64 1.00 -12.39
C LYS A 172 -4.45 0.20 -11.88
N PHE A 173 -3.24 0.56 -12.34
CA PHE A 173 -2.01 -0.07 -11.89
C PHE A 173 -1.79 0.15 -10.39
N LYS A 174 -1.99 1.38 -9.92
CA LYS A 174 -1.91 1.72 -8.50
C LYS A 174 -2.93 0.93 -7.67
N GLU A 175 -4.16 0.77 -8.16
CA GLU A 175 -5.19 -0.03 -7.50
C GLU A 175 -4.76 -1.50 -7.34
N ILE A 176 -4.10 -2.07 -8.36
CA ILE A 176 -3.53 -3.43 -8.29
C ILE A 176 -2.43 -3.47 -7.21
N GLU A 177 -1.51 -2.50 -7.19
CA GLU A 177 -0.44 -2.47 -6.20
C GLU A 177 -0.96 -2.33 -4.77
N ASP A 178 -1.89 -1.41 -4.55
CA ASP A 178 -2.52 -1.15 -3.25
C ASP A 178 -3.24 -2.41 -2.74
N PHE A 179 -3.89 -3.17 -3.63
CA PHE A 179 -4.51 -4.45 -3.29
C PHE A 179 -3.48 -5.52 -2.88
N VAL A 180 -2.40 -5.69 -3.65
CA VAL A 180 -1.39 -6.72 -3.39
C VAL A 180 -0.66 -6.44 -2.07
N ILE A 181 -0.28 -5.17 -1.81
CA ILE A 181 0.38 -4.81 -0.54
C ILE A 181 -0.55 -4.99 0.66
N HIS A 182 -1.82 -4.65 0.51
CA HIS A 182 -2.81 -4.88 1.56
C HIS A 182 -2.92 -6.37 1.90
N ARG A 183 -3.09 -7.23 0.88
CA ARG A 183 -3.13 -8.69 1.06
C ARG A 183 -1.85 -9.25 1.69
N PHE A 184 -0.69 -8.77 1.26
CA PHE A 184 0.59 -9.16 1.85
C PHE A 184 0.65 -8.82 3.35
N ASN A 185 0.26 -7.60 3.72
CA ASN A 185 0.25 -7.17 5.11
C ASN A 185 -0.73 -7.99 5.96
N SER A 186 -1.93 -8.28 5.46
CA SER A 186 -2.89 -9.16 6.14
C SER A 186 -2.33 -10.58 6.35
N ALA A 187 -1.66 -11.14 5.35
CA ALA A 187 -1.02 -12.46 5.47
C ALA A 187 0.12 -12.43 6.50
N ARG A 188 0.92 -11.36 6.53
CA ARG A 188 1.98 -11.18 7.53
C ARG A 188 1.45 -11.04 8.95
N LEU A 189 0.36 -10.31 9.15
CA LEU A 189 -0.30 -10.21 10.45
C LEU A 189 -0.84 -11.57 10.93
N SER A 190 -1.24 -12.41 9.99
CA SER A 190 -1.73 -13.77 10.25
C SER A 190 -0.62 -14.83 10.31
N MET A 191 0.65 -14.40 10.30
CA MET A 191 1.84 -15.28 10.28
C MET A 191 1.88 -16.27 9.10
N PHE A 192 1.19 -15.99 7.99
CA PHE A 192 1.26 -16.81 6.79
C PHE A 192 2.52 -16.50 5.98
N HIS A 193 3.18 -17.57 5.51
CA HIS A 193 4.23 -17.46 4.52
C HIS A 193 3.63 -17.03 3.17
N VAL A 194 4.23 -16.00 2.55
CA VAL A 194 3.81 -15.48 1.24
C VAL A 194 4.94 -15.68 0.24
N SER A 195 4.68 -16.47 -0.79
CA SER A 195 5.62 -16.68 -1.88
C SER A 195 5.50 -15.61 -2.97
N GLU A 196 6.50 -15.52 -3.84
CA GLU A 196 6.46 -14.64 -5.02
C GLU A 196 5.30 -14.98 -5.96
N LEU A 197 4.96 -16.27 -6.07
CA LEU A 197 3.80 -16.73 -6.85
C LEU A 197 2.48 -16.20 -6.30
N ASP A 198 2.36 -16.01 -4.98
CA ASP A 198 1.16 -15.47 -4.37
C ASP A 198 0.98 -13.99 -4.72
N LEU A 199 2.07 -13.22 -4.70
CA LEU A 199 2.06 -11.81 -5.11
C LEU A 199 1.64 -11.66 -6.59
N ILE A 200 2.18 -12.52 -7.45
CA ILE A 200 1.83 -12.60 -8.87
C ILE A 200 0.34 -12.94 -9.04
N ARG A 201 -0.15 -13.97 -8.34
CA ARG A 201 -1.56 -14.41 -8.40
C ARG A 201 -2.50 -13.32 -7.95
N TRP A 202 -2.22 -12.63 -6.84
CA TRP A 202 -3.04 -11.51 -6.37
C TRP A 202 -3.07 -10.36 -7.36
N GLY A 203 -1.92 -10.01 -7.94
CA GLY A 203 -1.83 -8.95 -8.96
C GLY A 203 -2.65 -9.27 -10.21
N ILE A 204 -2.52 -10.50 -10.74
CA ILE A 204 -3.29 -10.95 -11.92
C ILE A 204 -4.79 -11.02 -11.61
N THR A 205 -5.16 -11.49 -10.41
CA THR A 205 -6.57 -11.57 -10.00
C THR A 205 -7.19 -10.18 -9.98
N LYS A 206 -6.52 -9.21 -9.35
CA LYS A 206 -7.01 -7.84 -9.29
C LYS A 206 -7.03 -7.16 -10.65
N ALA A 207 -6.03 -7.45 -11.50
CA ALA A 207 -5.98 -6.93 -12.87
C ALA A 207 -7.19 -7.32 -13.72
N ARG A 208 -7.71 -8.54 -13.53
CA ARG A 208 -8.93 -9.01 -14.21
C ARG A 208 -10.15 -8.21 -13.74
N GLU A 209 -10.23 -7.89 -12.45
CA GLU A 209 -11.32 -7.06 -11.90
C GLU A 209 -11.29 -5.63 -12.44
N VAL A 210 -10.10 -5.03 -12.58
CA VAL A 210 -9.96 -3.64 -13.08
C VAL A 210 -9.90 -3.54 -14.61
N GLU A 211 -10.07 -4.68 -15.31
CA GLU A 211 -9.99 -4.79 -16.76
C GLU A 211 -8.70 -4.12 -17.31
N LEU A 212 -7.55 -4.51 -16.76
CA LEU A 212 -6.24 -4.07 -17.23
C LEU A 212 -5.47 -5.28 -17.76
N ASN A 213 -4.86 -5.14 -18.96
CA ASN A 213 -3.95 -6.14 -19.51
C ASN A 213 -2.59 -6.08 -18.79
N PHE A 214 -2.60 -6.42 -17.51
CA PHE A 214 -1.46 -6.38 -16.63
C PHE A 214 -0.71 -7.71 -16.67
N LYS A 215 0.59 -7.65 -16.96
CA LYS A 215 1.50 -8.78 -16.82
C LYS A 215 2.28 -8.60 -15.53
N ALA A 216 2.11 -9.52 -14.58
CA ALA A 216 2.91 -9.61 -13.37
C ALA A 216 4.32 -10.12 -13.70
N SER A 217 5.08 -9.34 -14.47
CA SER A 217 6.42 -9.67 -14.92
C SER A 217 7.40 -9.74 -13.76
N ARG A 218 8.53 -10.43 -13.96
CA ARG A 218 9.62 -10.49 -12.97
C ARG A 218 10.13 -9.10 -12.61
N ASN A 219 10.20 -8.19 -13.58
CA ASN A 219 10.59 -6.80 -13.36
C ASN A 219 9.58 -6.05 -12.50
N TRP A 220 8.27 -6.20 -12.79
CA TRP A 220 7.24 -5.61 -11.95
C TRP A 220 7.34 -6.12 -10.51
N LEU A 221 7.47 -7.42 -10.32
CA LEU A 221 7.58 -8.02 -8.99
C LEU A 221 8.82 -7.51 -8.25
N HIS A 222 9.96 -7.45 -8.92
CA HIS A 222 11.19 -6.91 -8.35
C HIS A 222 11.01 -5.45 -7.90
N SER A 223 10.49 -4.59 -8.78
CA SER A 223 10.23 -3.18 -8.44
C SER A 223 9.17 -3.03 -7.34
N PHE A 224 8.13 -3.86 -7.35
CA PHE A 224 7.09 -3.89 -6.32
C PHE A 224 7.69 -4.24 -4.95
N LYS A 225 8.53 -5.27 -4.88
CA LYS A 225 9.23 -5.66 -3.65
C LYS A 225 10.17 -4.55 -3.17
N LEU A 226 10.95 -3.95 -4.06
CA LEU A 226 11.88 -2.88 -3.72
C LEU A 226 11.14 -1.65 -3.16
N ARG A 227 10.08 -1.18 -3.85
CA ARG A 227 9.27 -0.03 -3.41
C ARG A 227 8.63 -0.27 -2.04
N ASN A 228 8.16 -1.49 -1.79
CA ASN A 228 7.48 -1.86 -0.55
C ASN A 228 8.40 -2.47 0.52
N ARG A 229 9.72 -2.48 0.29
CA ARG A 229 10.73 -3.05 1.20
C ARG A 229 10.45 -4.51 1.60
N ILE A 230 9.93 -5.28 0.66
CA ILE A 230 9.66 -6.72 0.84
C ILE A 230 10.92 -7.49 0.48
N VAL A 231 11.57 -8.05 1.48
CA VAL A 231 12.72 -8.93 1.32
C VAL A 231 12.29 -10.39 1.43
N ALA A 232 12.98 -11.27 0.70
CA ALA A 232 12.87 -12.70 0.95
C ALA A 232 13.39 -12.99 2.36
N ARG A 233 12.64 -13.77 3.14
CA ARG A 233 13.06 -14.20 4.46
C ARG A 233 13.14 -15.71 4.48
N LYS A 234 14.27 -16.22 4.94
CA LYS A 234 14.41 -17.64 5.25
C LYS A 234 13.59 -17.94 6.50
N ILE A 235 12.76 -18.97 6.45
CA ILE A 235 12.14 -19.52 7.66
C ILE A 235 13.26 -20.18 8.46
N THR A 236 13.57 -19.63 9.62
CA THR A 236 14.67 -20.12 10.48
C THR A 236 14.20 -21.07 11.57
N LYS A 237 12.92 -21.00 11.96
CA LYS A 237 12.32 -21.83 13.00
C LYS A 237 10.95 -22.31 12.55
N TYR A 238 10.74 -23.62 12.57
CA TYR A 238 9.41 -24.22 12.52
C TYR A 238 9.01 -24.49 13.96
N VAL A 239 7.88 -23.93 14.39
CA VAL A 239 7.33 -24.21 15.72
C VAL A 239 6.22 -25.24 15.52
N THR A 240 6.34 -26.38 16.18
CA THR A 240 5.31 -27.41 16.18
C THR A 240 4.19 -27.05 17.16
N VAL A 241 2.97 -27.56 16.93
CA VAL A 241 1.82 -27.34 17.84
C VAL A 241 2.18 -27.71 19.28
N ARG A 242 2.94 -28.80 19.45
CA ARG A 242 3.43 -29.25 20.76
C ARG A 242 4.32 -28.23 21.47
N GLU A 243 5.17 -27.51 20.72
CA GLU A 243 6.01 -26.46 21.31
C GLU A 243 5.20 -25.24 21.71
N ILE A 244 4.14 -24.89 20.97
CA ILE A 244 3.23 -23.81 21.34
C ILE A 244 2.47 -24.16 22.63
N GLU A 245 1.93 -25.38 22.71
CA GLU A 245 1.21 -25.86 23.90
C GLU A 245 2.12 -25.92 25.12
N ASN A 246 3.35 -26.44 24.97
CA ASN A 246 4.33 -26.48 26.06
C ASN A 246 4.74 -25.07 26.52
N GLN A 247 4.93 -24.12 25.58
CA GLN A 247 5.25 -22.73 25.90
C GLN A 247 4.13 -22.09 26.72
N SER A 248 2.87 -22.27 26.31
CA SER A 248 1.71 -21.78 27.06
C SER A 248 1.59 -22.41 28.45
N GLY A 249 1.95 -23.69 28.60
CA GLY A 249 1.98 -24.37 29.90
C GLY A 249 3.05 -23.79 30.84
N ILE A 250 4.25 -23.52 30.32
CA ILE A 250 5.36 -22.92 31.08
C ILE A 250 5.02 -21.50 31.54
N GLU A 251 4.37 -20.70 30.68
CA GLU A 251 3.95 -19.33 31.01
C GLU A 251 2.87 -19.31 32.10
N VAL A 252 1.89 -20.21 32.03
CA VAL A 252 0.85 -20.37 33.05
C VAL A 252 1.46 -20.81 34.39
N GLU A 253 2.40 -21.75 34.36
CA GLU A 253 3.09 -22.24 35.56
C GLU A 253 3.95 -21.14 36.19
N ALA A 254 4.66 -20.34 35.38
CA ALA A 254 5.46 -19.21 35.82
C ALA A 254 4.63 -18.05 36.42
N CYS A 255 3.40 -17.83 35.93
CA CYS A 255 2.47 -16.85 36.51
C CYS A 255 1.74 -17.35 37.77
N SER A 256 1.87 -18.63 38.11
CA SER A 256 1.22 -19.24 39.28
C SER A 256 2.11 -19.37 40.52
N LEU A 257 3.36 -18.91 40.44
CA LEU A 257 4.32 -18.76 41.55
C LEU A 257 4.34 -17.32 42.08
#